data_AF-A0A9E7ST48-F1
#
_entry.id   AF-A0A9E7ST48-F1
#
_cell.length_a   1.000
_cell.length_b   1.000
_cell.length_c   1.000
_cell.angle_alpha   90.00
_cell.angle_beta   90.00
_cell.angle_gamma   90.00
#
_symmetry.space_group_name_H-M   'P 1'
#
loop_
_entity.id
_entity.type
_entity.pdbx_description
1 polymer ?
#
loop_
_entity_poly.entity_id
_entity_poly.type
_entity_poly.pdbx_seq_one_letter_code
_entity_poly.pdbx_strand_id
1 'polypeptide(L)' 'MVSRRSADSTGNQQVFDSFEALESLYADLPNQFDADVVGRQGTRITGSRRHMLVRHFVEHPAFDCRLVSRRPLEVVKR' A
#
# COMPACT_ATOMS: atom_id res chain seq x y z
N MET A 1 -25.18 -10.18 -5.19
CA MET A 1 -24.11 -9.97 -4.19
C MET A 1 -22.80 -10.38 -4.84
N VAL A 2 -21.94 -9.43 -5.17
CA VAL A 2 -20.65 -9.71 -5.82
C VAL A 2 -19.66 -10.09 -4.73
N SER A 3 -19.23 -11.35 -4.74
CA SER A 3 -18.11 -11.84 -3.93
C SER A 3 -16.84 -11.04 -4.27
N ARG A 4 -16.48 -10.08 -3.43
CA ARG A 4 -15.09 -9.58 -3.38
C ARG A 4 -14.25 -10.64 -2.66
N ARG A 5 -13.80 -11.58 -3.50
CA ARG A 5 -12.87 -12.65 -3.16
C ARG A 5 -11.54 -12.04 -2.71
N SER A 6 -11.16 -12.37 -1.49
CA SER A 6 -9.78 -12.45 -1.00
C SER A 6 -9.00 -11.13 -0.88
N ALA A 7 -9.19 -10.46 0.25
CA ALA A 7 -8.06 -9.87 0.96
C ALA A 7 -8.05 -10.37 2.42
N ASP A 8 -8.41 -11.64 2.62
CA ASP A 8 -8.09 -12.36 3.86
C ASP A 8 -6.62 -12.79 3.78
N SER A 9 -5.74 -11.81 3.92
CA SER A 9 -4.34 -12.07 4.24
C SER A 9 -4.19 -11.88 5.75
N THR A 10 -4.84 -12.75 6.52
CA THR A 10 -4.63 -12.91 7.97
C THR A 10 -3.14 -13.16 8.29
N GLY A 11 -2.33 -13.56 7.30
CA GLY A 11 -0.87 -13.67 7.42
C GLY A 11 -0.08 -12.35 7.28
N ASN A 12 -0.69 -11.25 6.84
CA ASN A 12 0.02 -9.98 6.60
C ASN A 12 0.06 -9.06 7.83
N GLN A 13 -0.76 -9.31 8.86
CA GLN A 13 -0.72 -8.53 10.11
C GLN A 13 0.64 -8.63 10.83
N GLN A 14 1.42 -9.68 10.60
CA GLN A 14 2.80 -9.77 11.10
C GLN A 14 3.82 -8.91 10.35
N VAL A 15 3.44 -8.35 9.20
CA VAL A 15 4.34 -7.53 8.36
C VAL A 15 4.22 -6.04 8.68
N PHE A 16 3.15 -5.65 9.38
CA PHE A 16 2.81 -4.26 9.67
C PHE A 16 2.84 -4.02 11.18
N ASP A 17 3.51 -2.94 11.62
CA ASP A 17 3.52 -2.55 13.03
C ASP A 17 2.09 -2.27 13.53
N SER A 18 1.33 -1.44 12.81
CA SER A 18 -0.07 -1.08 13.12
C SER A 18 -0.79 -0.53 11.88
N PHE A 19 -2.13 -0.63 11.86
CA PHE A 19 -2.96 0.02 10.83
C PHE A 19 -2.81 1.55 10.86
N GLU A 20 -2.76 2.16 12.05
CA GLU A 20 -2.53 3.61 12.21
C GLU A 20 -1.20 4.06 11.60
N ALA A 21 -0.15 3.24 11.70
CA ALA A 21 1.14 3.53 11.09
C ALA A 21 1.07 3.49 9.55
N LEU A 22 0.21 2.62 8.99
CA LEU A 22 -0.06 2.59 7.55
C LEU A 22 -0.86 3.80 7.08
N GLU A 23 -1.88 4.21 7.85
CA GLU A 23 -2.64 5.43 7.54
C GLU A 23 -1.77 6.68 7.62
N SER A 24 -0.91 6.78 8.64
CA SER A 24 0.02 7.90 8.78
C SER A 24 1.06 7.92 7.66
N LEU A 25 1.64 6.77 7.31
CA LEU A 25 2.53 6.65 6.15
C LEU A 25 1.79 7.04 4.85
N TYR A 26 0.57 6.52 4.66
CA TYR A 26 -0.22 6.86 3.50
C TYR A 26 -0.51 8.36 3.44
N ALA A 27 -0.85 9.00 4.55
CA ALA A 27 -1.09 10.44 4.60
C ALA A 27 0.16 11.26 4.19
N ASP A 28 1.35 10.83 4.61
CA ASP A 28 2.63 11.49 4.30
C ASP A 28 3.07 11.33 2.84
N LEU A 29 2.62 10.27 2.15
CA LEU A 29 2.99 10.02 0.76
C LEU A 29 2.55 11.16 -0.18
N PRO A 30 3.27 11.39 -1.29
CA PRO A 30 2.80 12.29 -2.34
C PRO A 30 1.52 11.78 -3.02
N ASN A 31 0.84 12.66 -3.76
CA ASN A 31 -0.40 12.32 -4.48
C ASN A 31 -0.18 11.23 -5.54
N GLN A 32 1.04 11.11 -6.06
CA GLN A 32 1.49 10.03 -6.93
C GLN A 32 2.72 9.39 -6.29
N PHE A 33 2.67 8.08 -6.05
CA PHE A 33 3.74 7.35 -5.40
C PHE A 33 3.93 5.95 -5.99
N ASP A 34 5.13 5.42 -5.81
CA ASP A 34 5.50 4.07 -6.23
C ASP A 34 6.12 3.30 -5.05
N ALA A 35 6.54 2.07 -5.33
CA ALA A 35 7.16 1.21 -4.32
C ALA A 35 8.52 1.78 -3.82
N ASP A 36 9.21 2.59 -4.61
CA ASP A 36 10.44 3.26 -4.19
C ASP A 36 10.16 4.37 -3.19
N VAL A 37 9.17 5.22 -3.50
CA VAL A 37 8.70 6.30 -2.63
C VAL A 37 8.25 5.75 -1.28
N VAL A 38 7.45 4.68 -1.28
CA VAL A 38 7.02 4.00 -0.05
C VAL A 38 8.20 3.47 0.76
N GLY A 39 9.22 2.91 0.11
CA GLY A 39 10.44 2.45 0.79
C GLY A 39 11.30 3.59 1.34
N ARG A 40 11.26 4.78 0.72
CA ARG A 40 12.00 5.96 1.20
C ARG A 40 11.29 6.66 2.36
N GLN A 41 9.97 6.74 2.34
CA GLN A 41 9.18 7.36 3.41
C GLN A 41 8.99 6.43 4.60
N GLY A 42 8.92 5.12 4.35
CA GLY A 42 8.90 4.12 5.39
C GLY A 42 10.27 3.90 6.02
N THR A 43 10.49 4.39 7.24
CA THR A 43 11.76 4.27 7.99
C THR A 43 12.32 2.84 8.10
N ARG A 44 11.50 1.79 7.93
CA ARG A 44 11.92 0.38 8.00
C ARG A 44 11.35 -0.52 6.90
N ILE A 45 11.06 0.06 5.73
CA ILE A 45 10.44 -0.67 4.61
C ILE A 45 11.47 -0.88 3.50
N THR A 46 11.91 -2.13 3.31
CA THR A 46 12.92 -2.47 2.30
C THR A 46 12.48 -3.61 1.37
N GLY A 47 13.10 -3.67 0.17
CA GLY A 47 12.99 -4.80 -0.74
C GLY A 47 11.57 -5.15 -1.18
N SER A 48 11.10 -6.34 -0.82
CA SER A 48 9.78 -6.87 -1.20
C SER A 48 8.63 -6.22 -0.42
N ARG A 49 8.88 -5.69 0.79
CA ARG A 49 7.83 -5.09 1.63
C ARG A 49 7.16 -3.89 0.97
N ARG A 50 7.95 -3.01 0.36
CA ARG A 50 7.43 -1.81 -0.32
C ARG A 50 6.46 -2.15 -1.46
N HIS A 51 6.73 -3.22 -2.20
CA HIS A 51 5.84 -3.68 -3.27
C HIS A 51 4.54 -4.28 -2.73
N MET A 52 4.59 -4.98 -1.60
CA MET A 52 3.39 -5.48 -0.93
C MET A 52 2.53 -4.34 -0.39
N LEU A 53 3.14 -3.29 0.15
CA LEU A 53 2.43 -2.10 0.63
C LEU A 53 1.68 -1.39 -0.48
N VAL A 54 2.34 -1.14 -1.62
CA VAL A 54 1.67 -0.50 -2.76
C VAL A 54 0.46 -1.32 -3.24
N ARG A 55 0.56 -2.64 -3.26
CA ARG A 55 -0.59 -3.50 -3.57
C ARG A 55 -1.66 -3.41 -2.49
N HIS A 56 -1.28 -3.45 -1.22
CA HIS A 56 -2.20 -3.36 -0.10
C HIS A 56 -3.02 -2.07 -0.14
N PHE A 57 -2.38 -0.92 -0.41
CA PHE A 57 -3.09 0.35 -0.57
C PHE A 57 -4.13 0.30 -1.70
N VAL A 58 -3.79 -0.30 -2.84
CA VAL A 58 -4.72 -0.42 -3.98
C VAL A 58 -5.84 -1.44 -3.74
N GLU A 59 -5.56 -2.51 -2.99
CA GLU A 59 -6.52 -3.58 -2.71
C GLU A 59 -7.47 -3.22 -1.56
N HIS A 60 -7.02 -2.38 -0.62
CA HIS A 60 -7.74 -2.12 0.61
C HIS A 60 -8.66 -0.88 0.48
N PRO A 61 -9.98 -1.02 0.70
CA PRO A 61 -10.96 0.03 0.43
C PRO A 61 -10.85 1.26 1.35
N ALA A 62 -10.09 1.19 2.44
CA ALA A 62 -9.86 2.33 3.31
C ALA A 62 -8.90 3.38 2.71
N PHE A 63 -8.10 3.02 1.70
CA PHE A 63 -7.19 3.96 1.05
C PHE A 63 -7.78 4.37 -0.30
N ASP A 64 -8.09 5.66 -0.45
CA ASP A 64 -8.61 6.18 -1.72
C ASP A 64 -7.47 6.39 -2.72
N CYS A 65 -6.96 5.30 -3.26
CA CYS A 65 -5.92 5.32 -4.27
C CYS A 65 -6.19 4.30 -5.38
N ARG A 66 -5.55 4.52 -6.53
CA ARG A 66 -5.70 3.66 -7.69
C ARG A 66 -4.36 3.43 -8.36
N LEU A 67 -4.12 2.17 -8.75
CA LEU A 67 -3.01 1.80 -9.60
C LEU A 67 -3.19 2.40 -11.00
N VAL A 68 -2.26 3.26 -11.41
CA VAL A 68 -2.24 3.89 -12.74
C VAL A 68 -1.32 3.17 -13.70
N SER A 69 -0.21 2.61 -13.19
CA SER A 69 0.74 1.83 -13.99
C SER A 69 1.25 0.62 -13.22
N ARG A 70 1.46 -0.48 -13.93
CA ARG A 70 2.00 -1.74 -13.35
C ARG A 70 3.49 -1.88 -13.59
N ARG A 71 4.05 -1.17 -14.58
CA ARG A 71 5.46 -1.20 -14.98
C ARG A 71 5.82 0.16 -15.61
N PRO A 72 6.41 1.11 -14.84
CA PRO A 72 6.70 1.02 -13.41
C PRO A 72 5.43 0.97 -12.54
N LEU A 73 5.55 0.48 -11.30
CA LEU A 73 4.41 0.26 -10.40
C LEU A 73 4.00 1.59 -9.74
N GLU A 74 3.05 2.31 -10.33
CA GLU A 74 2.61 3.64 -9.91
C GLU A 74 1.18 3.66 -9.42
N VAL A 75 0.96 4.40 -8.34
CA VAL A 75 -0.34 4.62 -7.71
C VAL A 75 -0.59 6.12 -7.57
N VAL A 76 -1.84 6.51 -7.76
CA VAL A 76 -2.30 7.88 -7.48
C VAL A 76 -3.38 7.86 -6.41
N LYS A 77 -3.28 8.79 -5.47
CA LYS A 77 -4.34 9.10 -4.51
C LYS A 77 -5.49 9.83 -5.22
N ARG A 78 -6.70 9.68 -4.69
CA ARG A 78 -7.91 10.36 -5.14
C ARG A 78 -8.37 11.41 -4.15
#